data_AF-A0A4Q5PQN9-F1
#
_entry.id   AF-A0A4Q5PQN9-F1
#
_cell.length_a   1.000
_cell.length_b   1.000
_cell.length_c   1.000
_cell.angle_alpha   90.00
_cell.angle_beta   90.00
_cell.angle_gamma   90.00
#
_symmetry.space_group_name_H-M   'P 1'
#
loop_
_entity.id
_entity.type
_entity.pdbx_description
1 polymer ?
#
loop_
_entity_poly.entity_id
_entity_poly.type
_entity_poly.pdbx_seq_one_letter_code
_entity_poly.pdbx_strand_id
1 'polypeptide(L)'
;MGRVARNVLRTGTALGLFGCSVFAVADARAETISEALVKAYQTNPQLNSERARQRATDENVPQAMAGYRPQVAATLSYGLQAVRNLLPDNTVQGATLKPWTIGVTVTQTLYNGNRTANSVRIAEFQVQSGREALRNVGQGV
;
A
#
# COMPACT_ATOMS: atom_id res chain seq x y z
N MET A 1 58.64 18.88 3.10
CA MET A 1 58.40 17.50 2.63
C MET A 1 58.98 16.54 3.66
N GLY A 2 58.20 15.62 4.23
CA GLY A 2 58.68 14.60 5.18
C GLY A 2 57.64 14.20 6.23
N ARG A 3 57.05 13.01 6.06
CA ARG A 3 55.90 12.37 6.75
C ARG A 3 56.11 12.18 8.28
N VAL A 4 55.19 12.53 9.18
CA VAL A 4 53.88 11.93 9.62
C VAL A 4 54.00 10.71 10.57
N ALA A 5 53.13 10.74 11.60
CA ALA A 5 52.71 9.74 12.62
C ALA A 5 53.56 9.70 13.91
N ARG A 6 53.16 10.21 15.10
CA ARG A 6 51.85 10.32 15.80
C ARG A 6 51.27 8.96 16.20
N ASN A 7 51.41 8.55 17.46
CA ASN A 7 50.32 8.69 18.45
C ASN A 7 50.65 8.07 19.83
N VAL A 8 50.23 8.84 20.82
CA VAL A 8 50.47 8.75 22.27
C VAL A 8 49.83 7.51 22.89
N LEU A 9 50.62 6.79 23.68
CA LEU A 9 50.17 5.78 24.63
C LEU A 9 50.55 6.27 26.03
N ARG A 10 49.61 6.15 26.99
CA ARG A 10 49.79 5.94 28.45
C ARG A 10 48.68 6.67 29.21
N THR A 11 47.59 6.00 29.52
CA THR A 11 47.35 5.25 30.79
C THR A 11 47.42 6.15 32.02
N GLY A 12 46.24 6.56 32.51
CA GLY A 12 46.06 7.28 33.76
C GLY A 12 44.94 6.67 34.58
N THR A 13 45.35 5.87 35.58
CA THR A 13 44.75 5.69 36.91
C THR A 13 43.34 5.09 37.07
N ALA A 14 43.35 3.91 37.67
CA ALA A 14 42.26 3.26 38.38
C ALA A 14 41.89 3.97 39.69
N LEU A 15 40.62 3.91 40.09
CA LEU A 15 40.08 3.37 41.36
C LEU A 15 38.65 3.89 41.58
N GLY A 16 37.68 3.01 41.76
CA GLY A 16 36.34 3.43 42.17
C GLY A 16 35.30 2.33 42.22
N LEU A 17 35.22 1.67 43.37
CA LEU A 17 34.08 0.91 43.91
C LEU A 17 33.68 -0.41 43.26
N PHE A 18 33.97 -1.47 44.02
CA PHE A 18 33.07 -2.58 44.36
C PHE A 18 31.66 -2.50 43.76
N GLY A 19 31.49 -3.25 42.68
CA GLY A 19 30.21 -3.72 42.18
C GLY A 19 30.47 -5.07 41.54
N CYS A 20 30.46 -6.14 42.34
CA CYS A 20 30.38 -7.50 41.82
C CYS A 20 28.96 -7.69 41.26
N SER A 21 28.68 -7.07 40.11
CA SER A 21 27.57 -7.48 39.27
C SER A 21 28.05 -8.72 38.53
N VAL A 22 27.66 -9.86 39.10
CA VAL A 22 27.57 -11.17 38.45
C VAL A 22 27.34 -10.96 36.96
N PHE A 23 28.35 -11.22 36.14
CA PHE A 23 28.10 -11.57 34.74
C PHE A 23 27.27 -12.83 34.82
N ALA A 24 25.94 -12.68 34.77
CA ALA A 24 25.09 -13.75 34.32
C ALA A 24 25.59 -14.04 32.91
N VAL A 25 26.34 -15.13 32.78
CA VAL A 25 26.48 -15.84 31.52
C VAL A 25 25.04 -16.14 31.13
N ALA A 26 24.43 -15.24 30.36
CA ALA A 26 23.29 -15.59 29.57
C ALA A 26 23.84 -16.69 28.69
N ASP A 27 23.42 -17.93 28.97
CA ASP A 27 23.57 -19.06 28.06
C ASP A 27 23.42 -18.48 26.66
N ALA A 28 24.50 -18.52 25.87
CA ALA A 28 24.39 -18.41 24.44
C ALA A 28 23.62 -19.66 24.02
N ARG A 29 22.29 -19.62 24.18
CA ARG A 29 21.37 -20.61 23.66
C ARG A 29 21.56 -20.51 22.16
N ALA A 30 22.40 -21.39 21.65
CA ALA A 30 22.54 -21.62 20.23
C ALA A 30 21.12 -21.92 19.74
N GLU A 31 20.50 -20.91 19.14
CA GLU A 31 19.21 -21.04 18.50
C GLU A 31 19.36 -22.18 17.50
N THR A 32 18.59 -23.24 17.70
CA THR A 32 18.73 -24.44 16.89
C THR A 32 18.49 -24.07 15.43
N ILE A 33 19.16 -24.73 14.48
CA ILE A 33 18.97 -24.43 13.04
C ILE A 33 17.47 -24.48 12.67
N SER A 34 16.65 -25.30 13.36
CA SER A 34 15.20 -25.31 13.16
C SER A 34 14.51 -24.04 13.69
N GLU A 35 14.93 -23.49 14.81
CA GLU A 35 14.38 -22.24 15.38
C GLU A 35 14.79 -21.02 14.55
N ALA A 36 16.02 -21.00 14.02
CA ALA A 36 16.48 -20.01 13.04
C ALA A 36 15.73 -20.11 11.70
N LEU A 37 15.43 -21.34 11.23
CA LEU A 37 14.58 -21.57 10.05
C LEU A 37 13.13 -21.15 10.28
N VAL A 38 12.56 -21.42 11.46
CA VAL A 38 11.20 -20.98 11.82
C VAL A 38 11.13 -19.46 11.87
N LYS A 39 12.11 -18.78 12.48
CA LYS A 39 12.20 -17.31 12.44
C LYS A 39 12.43 -16.80 11.02
N ALA A 40 13.28 -17.43 10.21
CA ALA A 40 13.49 -17.05 8.82
C ALA A 40 12.20 -17.20 7.99
N TYR A 41 11.43 -18.27 8.18
CA TYR A 41 10.14 -18.48 7.52
C TYR A 41 9.04 -17.54 8.00
N GLN A 42 9.00 -17.22 9.29
CA GLN A 42 8.03 -16.27 9.86
C GLN A 42 8.32 -14.82 9.46
N THR A 43 9.59 -14.49 9.22
CA THR A 43 10.04 -13.13 8.86
C THR A 43 10.36 -12.99 7.37
N ASN A 44 10.16 -14.03 6.54
CA ASN A 44 10.58 -14.01 5.14
C ASN A 44 9.76 -12.96 4.36
N PRO A 45 10.36 -11.82 3.96
CA PRO A 45 9.65 -10.76 3.24
C PRO A 45 9.15 -11.24 1.87
N GLN A 46 9.78 -12.28 1.30
CA GLN A 46 9.39 -12.87 0.03
C GLN A 46 8.07 -13.64 0.15
N LEU A 47 7.88 -14.45 1.19
CA LEU A 47 6.62 -15.17 1.43
C LEU A 47 5.47 -14.20 1.74
N ASN A 48 5.76 -13.13 2.48
CA ASN A 48 4.78 -12.08 2.74
C ASN A 48 4.41 -11.32 1.45
N SER A 49 5.37 -11.05 0.56
CA SER A 49 5.10 -10.41 -0.73
C SER A 49 4.23 -11.27 -1.65
N GLU A 50 4.46 -12.59 -1.67
CA GLU A 50 3.66 -13.52 -2.48
C GLU A 50 2.25 -13.70 -1.91
N ARG A 51 2.08 -13.71 -0.58
CA ARG A 51 0.75 -13.64 0.05
C ARG A 51 0.04 -12.33 -0.24
N ALA A 52 0.75 -11.20 -0.22
CA ALA A 52 0.19 -9.90 -0.58
C ALA A 52 -0.27 -9.85 -2.04
N ARG A 53 0.51 -10.44 -2.96
CA ARG A 53 0.11 -10.64 -4.37
C ARG A 53 -1.14 -11.49 -4.51
N GLN A 54 -1.27 -12.54 -3.70
CA GLN A 54 -2.47 -13.36 -3.70
C GLN A 54 -3.70 -12.55 -3.26
N ARG A 55 -3.59 -11.78 -2.17
CA ARG A 55 -4.68 -10.92 -1.70
C ARG A 55 -5.10 -9.90 -2.76
N ALA A 56 -4.13 -9.25 -3.42
CA ALA A 56 -4.40 -8.33 -4.52
C ALA A 56 -5.11 -9.02 -5.70
N THR A 57 -4.81 -10.30 -5.94
CA THR A 57 -5.48 -11.09 -6.98
C THR A 57 -6.91 -11.48 -6.55
N ASP A 58 -7.09 -11.84 -5.28
CA ASP A 58 -8.39 -12.18 -4.70
C ASP A 58 -9.36 -10.97 -4.73
N GLU A 59 -8.86 -9.74 -4.62
CA GLU A 59 -9.65 -8.50 -4.72
C GLU A 59 -10.24 -8.24 -6.12
N ASN A 60 -9.75 -8.90 -7.17
CA ASN A 60 -10.31 -8.74 -8.52
C ASN A 60 -11.71 -9.35 -8.66
N VAL A 61 -12.03 -10.40 -7.90
CA VAL A 61 -13.35 -11.05 -7.93
C VAL A 61 -14.46 -10.13 -7.42
N PRO A 62 -14.38 -9.54 -6.21
CA PRO A 62 -15.41 -8.60 -5.75
C PRO A 62 -15.48 -7.33 -6.60
N GLN A 63 -14.37 -6.88 -7.21
CA GLN A 63 -14.38 -5.79 -8.19
C GLN A 63 -15.20 -6.14 -9.45
N ALA A 64 -15.00 -7.33 -10.02
CA ALA A 64 -15.78 -7.79 -11.15
C ALA A 64 -17.27 -7.97 -10.80
N MET A 65 -17.57 -8.44 -9.58
CA MET A 65 -18.94 -8.55 -9.07
C MET A 65 -19.62 -7.20 -8.82
N ALA A 66 -18.85 -6.11 -8.61
CA ALA A 66 -19.40 -4.78 -8.46
C ALA A 66 -20.14 -4.31 -9.74
N GLY A 67 -19.84 -4.90 -10.90
CA GLY A 67 -20.58 -4.67 -12.14
C GLY A 67 -22.04 -5.17 -12.13
N TYR A 68 -22.44 -5.97 -11.12
CA TYR A 68 -23.84 -6.34 -10.89
C TYR A 68 -24.57 -5.42 -9.91
N ARG A 69 -23.84 -4.50 -9.27
CA ARG A 69 -24.37 -3.62 -8.22
C ARG A 69 -24.71 -2.25 -8.82
N PRO A 70 -25.74 -1.56 -8.31
CA PRO A 70 -25.98 -0.17 -8.67
C PRO A 70 -24.80 0.70 -8.19
N GLN A 71 -24.29 1.55 -9.07
CA GLN A 71 -23.26 2.54 -8.74
C GLN A 71 -23.95 3.84 -8.36
N VAL A 72 -23.56 4.42 -7.23
CA VAL A 72 -24.07 5.71 -6.76
C VAL A 72 -22.90 6.69 -6.73
N ALA A 73 -23.02 7.77 -7.47
CA ALA A 73 -22.04 8.85 -7.51
C ALA A 73 -22.69 10.16 -7.03
N ALA A 74 -22.09 10.80 -6.04
CA ALA A 74 -22.48 12.14 -5.61
C ALA A 74 -21.46 13.14 -6.15
N THR A 75 -21.96 14.22 -6.75
CA THR A 75 -21.14 15.31 -7.27
C THR A 75 -21.51 16.61 -6.56
N LEU A 76 -20.48 17.35 -6.16
CA LEU A 76 -20.62 18.70 -5.62
C LEU A 76 -19.65 19.60 -6.39
N SER A 77 -20.20 20.65 -6.99
CA SER A 77 -19.44 21.62 -7.76
C SER A 77 -19.77 23.02 -7.27
N TYR A 78 -18.75 23.85 -7.14
CA TYR A 78 -18.86 25.26 -6.80
C TYR A 78 -17.87 26.04 -7.68
N GLY A 79 -18.30 27.17 -8.23
CA GLY A 79 -17.48 27.97 -9.11
C GLY A 79 -17.81 29.45 -9.06
N LEU A 80 -16.92 30.25 -9.63
CA LEU A 80 -17.14 31.68 -9.89
C LEU A 80 -17.17 31.87 -11.40
N GLN A 81 -18.21 32.50 -11.91
CA GLN A 81 -18.35 32.80 -13.33
C GLN A 81 -18.58 34.29 -13.51
N ALA A 82 -17.57 34.99 -14.01
CA ALA A 82 -17.71 36.38 -14.40
C ALA A 82 -18.35 36.47 -15.78
N VAL A 83 -19.50 37.12 -15.87
CA VAL A 83 -20.22 37.38 -17.12
C VAL A 83 -20.14 38.87 -17.40
N ARG A 84 -19.80 39.24 -18.63
CA ARG A 84 -19.89 40.61 -19.14
C ARG A 84 -20.83 40.62 -20.34
N ASN A 85 -21.75 41.56 -20.34
CA ASN A 85 -22.67 41.79 -21.43
C ASN A 85 -22.49 43.21 -21.96
N LEU A 86 -22.35 43.35 -23.28
CA LEU A 86 -22.36 44.66 -23.94
C LEU A 86 -23.81 44.98 -24.31
N LEU A 87 -24.31 46.10 -23.80
CA LEU A 87 -25.65 46.58 -24.11
C LEU A 87 -25.63 47.36 -25.44
N PRO A 88 -26.79 47.49 -26.12
CA PRO A 88 -26.90 48.25 -27.37
C PRO A 88 -26.47 49.71 -27.28
N ASP A 89 -26.48 50.30 -26.08
CA ASP A 89 -26.00 51.65 -25.78
C ASP A 89 -24.49 51.70 -25.47
N ASN A 90 -23.72 50.70 -25.91
CA ASN A 90 -22.28 50.60 -25.70
C ASN A 90 -21.84 50.56 -24.22
N THR A 91 -22.79 50.35 -23.30
CA THR A 91 -22.53 50.20 -21.86
C THR A 91 -22.15 48.76 -21.54
N VAL A 92 -21.10 48.57 -20.74
CA VAL A 92 -20.67 47.22 -20.30
C VAL A 92 -21.26 46.94 -18.93
N GLN A 93 -22.11 45.92 -18.84
CA GLN A 93 -22.63 45.41 -17.57
C GLN A 93 -21.92 44.11 -17.21
N GLY A 94 -21.36 44.03 -16.00
CA GLY A 94 -20.69 42.85 -15.49
C GLY A 94 -21.41 42.29 -14.28
N ALA A 95 -21.50 40.95 -14.20
CA ALA A 95 -22.00 40.25 -13.03
C ALA A 95 -21.07 39.07 -12.71
N THR A 96 -20.78 38.85 -11.42
CA THR A 96 -20.09 37.64 -10.96
C THR A 96 -21.11 36.68 -10.41
N LEU A 97 -21.38 35.62 -11.16
CA LEU A 97 -22.22 34.51 -10.75
C LEU A 97 -21.40 33.57 -9.87
N LYS A 98 -22.10 32.95 -8.91
CA LYS A 98 -21.54 31.98 -7.96
C LYS A 98 -22.34 30.68 -8.07
N PRO A 99 -22.26 29.96 -9.21
CA PRO A 99 -23.00 28.73 -9.38
C PRO A 99 -22.47 27.67 -8.41
N TRP A 100 -23.40 26.97 -7.78
CA TRP A 100 -23.15 25.77 -7.01
C TRP A 100 -24.15 24.71 -7.45
N THR A 101 -23.66 23.48 -7.62
CA THR A 101 -24.45 22.35 -8.10
C THR A 101 -24.19 21.16 -7.20
N ILE A 102 -25.26 20.53 -6.75
CA ILE A 102 -25.22 19.25 -6.04
C ILE A 102 -26.04 18.26 -6.84
N GLY A 103 -25.45 17.11 -7.15
CA GLY A 103 -26.09 16.05 -7.92
C GLY A 103 -25.83 14.69 -7.32
N VAL A 104 -26.81 13.79 -7.41
CA VAL A 104 -26.64 12.38 -7.11
C VAL A 104 -27.08 11.59 -8.33
N THR A 105 -26.19 10.74 -8.84
CA THR A 105 -26.43 9.90 -10.00
C THR A 105 -26.39 8.44 -9.57
N VAL A 106 -27.47 7.71 -9.85
CA VAL A 106 -27.54 6.26 -9.65
C VAL A 106 -27.52 5.59 -11.02
N THR A 107 -26.54 4.72 -11.25
CA THR A 107 -26.38 3.97 -12.50
C THR A 107 -26.50 2.48 -12.21
N GLN A 108 -27.54 1.84 -12.73
CA GLN A 108 -27.73 0.39 -12.65
C GLN A 108 -27.73 -0.20 -14.05
N THR A 109 -26.80 -1.10 -14.31
CA THR A 109 -26.76 -1.85 -15.56
C THR A 109 -27.77 -3.00 -15.49
N LEU A 110 -28.85 -2.92 -16.25
CA LEU A 110 -29.87 -3.98 -16.31
C LEU A 110 -29.40 -5.17 -17.16
N TYR A 111 -28.74 -4.90 -18.29
CA TYR A 111 -28.18 -5.91 -19.17
C TYR A 111 -26.98 -5.35 -19.93
N ASN A 112 -25.89 -6.10 -20.01
CA ASN A 112 -24.68 -5.71 -20.73
C ASN A 112 -24.09 -6.83 -21.59
N GLY A 113 -24.93 -7.69 -22.16
CA GLY A 113 -24.47 -8.75 -23.07
C GLY A 113 -23.55 -9.77 -22.41
N ASN A 114 -23.83 -10.15 -21.16
CA ASN A 114 -23.01 -11.04 -20.34
C ASN A 114 -21.56 -10.57 -20.08
N ARG A 115 -21.25 -9.28 -20.30
CA ARG A 115 -19.92 -8.73 -20.04
C ARG A 115 -19.53 -8.84 -18.55
N THR A 116 -20.45 -8.56 -17.62
CA THR A 116 -20.16 -8.71 -16.19
C THR A 116 -19.86 -10.17 -15.83
N ALA A 117 -20.66 -11.11 -16.34
CA ALA A 117 -20.47 -12.54 -16.08
C ALA A 117 -19.09 -13.01 -16.57
N ASN A 118 -18.67 -12.56 -17.76
CA ASN A 118 -17.37 -12.91 -18.29
C ASN A 118 -16.21 -12.27 -17.49
N SER A 119 -16.38 -11.02 -17.02
CA SER A 119 -15.37 -10.38 -16.18
C SER A 119 -15.17 -11.07 -14.83
N VAL A 120 -16.26 -11.56 -14.21
CA VAL A 120 -16.18 -12.36 -12.98
C VAL A 120 -15.43 -13.66 -13.22
N ARG A 121 -15.77 -14.36 -14.32
CA ARG A 121 -15.10 -15.61 -14.69
C ARG A 121 -13.59 -15.42 -14.95
N ILE A 122 -13.19 -14.32 -15.58
CA ILE A 122 -11.77 -13.99 -15.77
C ILE A 122 -11.08 -13.79 -14.42
N ALA A 123 -11.69 -13.02 -13.51
CA ALA A 123 -11.14 -12.79 -12.18
C ALA A 123 -11.01 -14.10 -11.37
N GLU A 124 -12.00 -15.00 -11.46
CA GLU A 124 -11.95 -16.33 -10.83
C GLU A 124 -10.79 -17.18 -11.36
N PHE A 125 -10.57 -17.20 -12.68
CA PHE A 125 -9.45 -17.91 -13.28
C PHE A 125 -8.09 -17.31 -12.88
N GLN A 126 -8.00 -15.99 -12.72
CA GLN A 126 -6.79 -15.32 -12.22
C GLN A 126 -6.47 -15.74 -10.78
N VAL A 127 -7.48 -15.83 -9.91
CA VAL A 127 -7.30 -16.33 -8.53
C VAL A 127 -6.83 -17.78 -8.52
N GLN A 128 -7.42 -18.64 -9.34
CA GLN A 128 -6.98 -20.04 -9.46
C GLN A 128 -5.53 -20.13 -9.95
N SER A 129 -5.17 -19.37 -10.98
CA SER A 129 -3.79 -19.31 -11.48
C SER A 129 -2.80 -18.81 -10.42
N GLY A 130 -3.15 -17.77 -9.67
CA GLY A 130 -2.32 -17.26 -8.58
C GLY A 130 -2.12 -18.27 -7.45
N ARG A 131 -3.16 -19.05 -7.13
CA ARG A 131 -3.08 -20.16 -6.14
C ARG A 131 -2.13 -21.27 -6.60
N GLU A 132 -2.20 -21.65 -7.87
CA GLU A 132 -1.28 -22.66 -8.41
C GLU A 132 0.16 -22.15 -8.50
N ALA A 133 0.37 -20.87 -8.81
CA ALA A 133 1.69 -20.25 -8.79
C ALA A 133 2.32 -20.30 -7.38
N LEU A 134 1.54 -20.02 -6.34
CA LEU A 134 1.99 -20.16 -4.95
C LEU A 134 2.28 -21.61 -4.56
N ARG A 135 1.46 -22.54 -5.05
CA ARG A 135 1.65 -23.97 -4.81
C ARG A 135 2.95 -24.47 -5.43
N ASN A 136 3.32 -23.96 -6.60
CA ASN A 136 4.59 -24.25 -7.26
C ASN A 136 5.78 -23.62 -6.49
N VAL A 137 5.68 -22.36 -6.06
CA VAL A 137 6.72 -21.70 -5.25
C VAL A 137 6.94 -22.44 -3.92
N GLY A 138 5.87 -22.93 -3.28
CA GLY A 138 5.96 -23.72 -2.04
C GLY A 138 6.52 -25.13 -2.20
N GLN A 139 6.58 -25.68 -3.43
CA GLN A 139 7.24 -26.95 -3.72
C GLN A 139 8.73 -26.79 -4.07
N GLY A 140 9.18 -25.57 -4.39
CA GLY A 140 10.56 -25.26 -4.75
C GLY A 140 11.49 -24.94 -3.57
N VAL A 141 11.03 -25.13 -2.34
CA VAL A 141 11.77 -24.95 -1.07
C VAL A 141 11.87 -26.27 -0.33
#